data_AF-A0A060BIP6-F1
#
_entry.id   AF-A0A060BIP6-F1
#
_cell.length_a   1.000
_cell.length_b   1.000
_cell.length_c   1.000
_cell.angle_alpha   90.00
_cell.angle_beta   90.00
_cell.angle_gamma   90.00
#
_symmetry.space_group_name_H-M   'P 1'
#
loop_
_entity.id
_entity.type
_entity.pdbx_description
1 polymer ?
#
loop_
_entity_poly.entity_id
_entity_poly.type
_entity_poly.pdbx_seq_one_letter_code
_entity_poly.pdbx_strand_id
1 'polypeptide(L)' 'MKKAIANNVNLIGYTSWGCIDLISAGTGQMSKRYGFIYVDRDDQGNGTLKRYPKR' A
#
# COMPACT_ATOMS: atom_id res chain seq x y z
N MET A 1 10.76 11.90 -8.00
CA MET A 1 11.94 11.04 -8.18
C MET A 1 12.78 11.43 -9.39
N LYS A 2 12.30 11.27 -10.65
CA LYS A 2 13.09 11.58 -11.87
C LYS A 2 13.81 12.94 -11.83
N LYS A 3 13.11 14.02 -11.46
CA LYS A 3 13.71 15.36 -11.33
C LYS A 3 14.84 15.41 -10.28
N ALA A 4 14.68 14.77 -9.13
CA ALA A 4 15.70 14.76 -8.08
C ALA A 4 16.96 14.01 -8.51
N ILE A 5 16.80 12.89 -9.22
CA ILE A 5 17.91 12.12 -9.81
C ILE A 5 18.65 12.99 -10.85
N ALA A 6 17.93 13.73 -11.70
CA ALA A 6 18.53 14.67 -12.65
C ALA A 6 19.29 15.82 -11.97
N ASN A 7 19.01 16.10 -10.70
CA ASN A 7 19.75 17.05 -9.86
C ASN A 7 20.83 16.36 -8.99
N ASN A 8 21.32 15.19 -9.40
CA ASN A 8 22.40 14.43 -8.74
C ASN A 8 22.12 14.03 -7.27
N VAL A 9 20.85 13.95 -6.85
CA VAL A 9 20.51 13.41 -5.53
C VAL A 9 20.80 11.91 -5.52
N ASN A 10 21.57 11.44 -4.54
CA ASN A 10 21.84 10.02 -4.32
C ASN A 10 20.62 9.30 -3.74
N LEU A 11 19.70 8.89 -4.61
CA LEU A 11 18.49 8.16 -4.25
C LEU A 11 18.71 6.65 -4.35
N ILE A 12 18.72 5.96 -3.21
CA ILE A 12 18.99 4.51 -3.12
C ILE A 12 17.78 3.68 -3.58
N GLY A 13 16.56 4.17 -3.37
CA GLY A 13 15.36 3.45 -3.78
C GLY A 13 14.05 4.15 -3.40
N TYR A 14 12.94 3.53 -3.79
CA TYR A 14 11.59 3.92 -3.42
C TYR A 14 10.73 2.69 -3.19
N THR A 15 10.14 2.62 -2.00
CA THR A 15 9.30 1.50 -1.57
C THR A 15 7.92 2.05 -1.23
N SER A 16 6.91 1.72 -2.05
CA SER A 16 5.53 2.13 -1.77
C SER A 16 5.04 1.59 -0.44
N TRP A 17 4.47 2.46 0.39
CA TRP A 17 3.85 2.08 1.64
C TRP A 17 2.65 1.16 1.39
N GLY A 18 2.52 0.10 2.21
CA GLY A 18 1.39 -0.81 2.15
C GLY A 18 1.18 -1.44 0.79
N CYS A 19 2.24 -2.00 0.18
CA CYS A 19 2.21 -2.63 -1.15
C CYS A 19 1.15 -3.76 -1.29
N ILE A 20 0.74 -4.36 -0.17
CA ILE A 20 -0.47 -5.15 0.01
C ILE A 20 -1.39 -4.42 0.99
N ASP A 21 -2.69 -4.47 0.74
CA ASP A 21 -3.70 -3.88 1.61
C ASP A 21 -3.50 -4.31 3.07
N LEU A 22 -3.43 -3.32 3.97
CA LEU A 22 -3.22 -3.46 5.41
C LEU A 22 -4.11 -2.50 6.20
N ILE A 23 -4.17 -2.68 7.52
CA ILE A 23 -4.91 -1.80 8.43
C ILE A 23 -4.15 -0.48 8.59
N SER A 24 -4.83 0.64 8.36
CA SER A 24 -4.22 1.97 8.45
C SER A 24 -3.75 2.28 9.89
N ALA A 25 -2.58 2.92 10.03
CA ALA A 25 -2.03 3.24 11.35
C ALA A 25 -2.83 4.33 12.10
N GLY A 26 -3.40 5.31 11.38
CA GLY A 26 -4.07 6.44 12.01
C GLY A 26 -5.51 6.15 12.46
N THR A 27 -6.27 5.42 11.65
CA THR A 27 -7.71 5.19 11.90
C THR A 27 -8.05 3.73 12.16
N GLY A 28 -7.09 2.80 12.03
CA GLY A 28 -7.36 1.37 12.21
C GLY A 28 -8.26 0.78 11.11
N GLN A 29 -8.32 1.41 9.94
CA GLN A 29 -9.26 1.04 8.87
C GLN A 29 -8.61 0.17 7.81
N MET A 30 -9.32 -0.88 7.41
CA MET A 30 -9.06 -1.72 6.24
C MET A 30 -9.66 -1.14 4.96
N SER A 31 -10.73 -0.34 5.08
CA SER A 31 -11.37 0.39 3.98
C SER A 31 -10.44 1.43 3.35
N LYS A 32 -9.44 1.94 4.10
CA LYS A 32 -8.38 2.80 3.59
C LYS A 32 -7.26 1.97 2.95
N ARG A 33 -7.37 1.76 1.63
CA ARG A 33 -6.52 0.82 0.87
C ARG A 33 -5.37 1.52 0.14
N TYR A 34 -4.17 0.94 0.24
CA TYR A 34 -2.93 1.46 -0.35
C TYR A 34 -2.32 0.50 -1.37
N GLY A 35 -2.58 -0.80 -1.24
CA GLY A 35 -1.76 -1.81 -1.90
C GLY A 35 -2.06 -1.95 -3.37
N PHE A 36 -1.06 -2.46 -4.08
CA PHE A 36 -1.23 -3.04 -5.41
C PHE A 36 -1.94 -4.40 -5.34
N ILE A 37 -2.00 -5.00 -4.14
CA ILE A 37 -2.68 -6.27 -3.88
C ILE A 37 -3.86 -5.98 -2.94
N TYR A 38 -5.07 -6.24 -3.43
CA TYR A 38 -6.29 -6.22 -2.62
C TYR A 38 -6.30 -7.41 -1.66
N VAL A 39 -6.72 -7.16 -0.42
CA VAL A 39 -6.97 -8.19 0.58
C VAL A 39 -8.45 -8.16 0.92
N ASP A 40 -9.10 -9.33 0.79
CA ASP A 40 -10.50 -9.53 1.16
C ASP A 40 -10.67 -9.54 2.68
N ARG A 41 -10.76 -8.34 3.25
CA ARG A 41 -11.06 -8.05 4.65
C ARG A 41 -11.74 -6.68 4.75
N ASP A 42 -12.75 -6.54 5.59
CA ASP A 42 -13.41 -5.27 5.90
C ASP A 42 -12.99 -4.69 7.27
N ASP A 43 -13.58 -3.56 7.65
CA ASP A 43 -13.27 -2.87 8.92
C ASP A 43 -13.79 -3.62 10.15
N GLN A 44 -14.80 -4.49 9.97
CA GLN A 44 -15.36 -5.34 11.02
C GLN A 44 -14.56 -6.66 11.16
N GLY A 45 -13.59 -6.91 10.28
CA GLY A 45 -12.75 -8.09 10.26
C GLY A 45 -13.32 -9.26 9.46
N ASN A 46 -14.44 -9.08 8.76
CA ASN A 46 -14.99 -10.13 7.89
C ASN A 46 -14.21 -10.20 6.57
N GLY A 47 -14.18 -11.39 5.98
CA GLY A 47 -13.56 -11.65 4.68
C GLY A 47 -12.72 -12.92 4.68
N THR A 48 -12.33 -13.38 3.48
CA THR A 48 -11.59 -14.63 3.29
C THR A 48 -10.08 -14.48 3.40
N LEU A 49 -9.59 -13.24 3.54
CA LEU A 49 -8.18 -12.86 3.40
C LEU A 49 -7.58 -13.25 2.04
N LYS A 50 -8.37 -13.59 1.02
CA LYS A 50 -7.83 -13.85 -0.33
C LYS A 50 -7.18 -12.59 -0.90
N ARG A 51 -6.13 -12.80 -1.69
CA ARG A 51 -5.32 -11.73 -2.28
C ARG A 51 -5.64 -11.64 -3.77
N TYR A 52 -5.80 -10.43 -4.27
CA TYR A 52 -6.11 -10.20 -5.68
C TYR A 52 -5.25 -9.04 -6.19
N PRO A 53 -4.56 -9.20 -7.34
CA PRO A 53 -3.83 -8.10 -7.94
C PRO A 53 -4.78 -7.00 -8.37
N LYS A 54 -4.46 -5.75 -8.06
CA LYS A 54 -5.15 -4.56 -8.56
C LYS A 54 -4.58 -4.19 -9.93
N ARG A 55 -5.42 -3.57 -10.77
CA ARG A 55 -5.03 -3.06 -12.08
C ARG A 55 -4.28 -1.74 -11.96
#